data_AF-A0A7X8T921-F1
#
_entry.id   AF-A0A7X8T921-F1
#
_cell.length_a   1.000
_cell.length_b   1.000
_cell.length_c   1.000
_cell.angle_alpha   90.00
_cell.angle_beta   90.00
_cell.angle_gamma   90.00
#
_symmetry.space_group_name_H-M   'P 1'
#
loop_
_entity.id
_entity.type
_entity.pdbx_description
1 polymer ?
#
loop_
_entity_poly.entity_id
_entity_poly.type
_entity_poly.pdbx_seq_one_letter_code
_entity_poly.pdbx_strand_id
1 'polypeptide(L)' 'MNYTYLHRLYAKRAELEAKLELYLARNCFGEEELDDGTDSDLRNSISEISEEIAELERSPGS' A
#
# COMPACT_ATOMS: atom_id res chain seq x y z
N MET A 1 19.36 -6.24 -10.31
CA MET A 1 18.02 -6.07 -9.70
C MET A 1 17.92 -6.93 -8.44
N ASN A 2 17.57 -6.35 -7.28
CA ASN A 2 17.46 -7.12 -6.03
C ASN A 2 16.07 -7.77 -5.94
N TYR A 3 15.92 -8.97 -6.51
CA TYR A 3 14.65 -9.72 -6.52
C TYR A 3 14.09 -10.00 -5.12
N THR A 4 14.96 -10.15 -4.11
CA THR A 4 14.52 -10.34 -2.72
C THR A 4 13.89 -9.07 -2.17
N TYR A 5 14.45 -7.90 -2.50
CA TYR A 5 13.89 -6.62 -2.10
C TYR A 5 12.55 -6.34 -2.80
N LEU A 6 12.48 -6.57 -4.11
CA LEU A 6 11.24 -6.44 -4.88
C LEU A 6 10.13 -7.34 -4.33
N HIS A 7 10.45 -8.59 -3.99
CA HIS A 7 9.48 -9.51 -3.39
C HIS A 7 8.96 -9.00 -2.03
N ARG A 8 9.83 -8.42 -1.21
CA ARG A 8 9.43 -7.81 0.08
C ARG A 8 8.51 -6.60 -0.13
N LEU A 9 8.76 -5.78 -1.15
CA LEU A 9 7.89 -4.65 -1.48
C LEU A 9 6.49 -5.12 -1.90
N TYR A 10 6.39 -6.15 -2.75
CA TYR A 10 5.09 -6.74 -3.08
C TYR A 10 4.36 -7.29 -1.86
N ALA A 11 5.05 -8.02 -0.98
CA ALA A 11 4.44 -8.53 0.24
C ALA A 11 3.92 -7.40 1.13
N LYS A 12 4.72 -6.33 1.29
CA LYS A 12 4.33 -5.15 2.07
C LYS A 12 3.14 -4.41 1.46
N ARG A 13 3.09 -4.26 0.13
CA ARG A 13 1.94 -3.67 -0.57
C ARG A 13 0.67 -4.46 -0.31
N ALA A 14 0.72 -5.79 -0.47
CA ALA A 14 -0.43 -6.66 -0.24
C ALA A 14 -0.94 -6.59 1.22
N GLU A 15 -0.04 -6.47 2.19
CA GLU A 15 -0.41 -6.28 3.59
C GLU A 15 -1.15 -4.95 3.82
N LEU A 16 -0.70 -3.87 3.19
CA LEU A 16 -1.34 -2.56 3.31
C LEU A 16 -2.69 -2.51 2.59
N GLU A 17 -2.79 -3.12 1.40
CA GLU A 17 -4.05 -3.27 0.66
C GLU A 17 -5.10 -4.03 1.49
N ALA A 18 -4.69 -5.14 2.14
CA ALA A 18 -5.58 -5.88 3.03
C ALA A 18 -6.01 -5.07 4.26
N LYS A 19 -5.10 -4.28 4.85
CA LYS A 19 -5.45 -3.37 5.97
C LYS A 19 -6.45 -2.30 5.53
N LEU A 20 -6.25 -1.73 4.35
CA LEU A 20 -7.16 -0.73 3.79
C LEU A 20 -8.54 -1.33 3.53
N GLU A 21 -8.61 -2.54 2.97
CA GLU A 21 -9.87 -3.24 2.74
C GLU A 21 -10.63 -3.47 4.06
N LEU A 22 -9.93 -3.95 5.10
CA LEU A 22 -10.52 -4.13 6.43
C LEU A 22 -11.00 -2.82 7.05
N TYR A 23 -10.22 -1.74 6.91
CA TYR A 23 -10.59 -0.41 7.39
C TYR A 23 -11.86 0.10 6.70
N LEU A 24 -11.90 0.03 5.37
CA LEU A 24 -13.07 0.44 4.59
C LEU A 24 -14.31 -0.40 4.90
N ALA A 25 -14.15 -1.71 5.08
CA ALA A 25 -15.25 -2.61 5.46
C ALA A 25 -15.82 -2.27 6.85
N ARG A 26 -14.95 -1.89 7.80
CA ARG A 26 -15.35 -1.45 9.14
C ARG A 26 -16.11 -0.12 9.08
N ASN A 27 -15.61 0.84 8.31
CA ASN A 27 -16.19 2.18 8.18
C ASN A 27 -17.47 2.23 7.32
N CYS A 28 -17.81 1.15 6.61
CA CYS A 28 -18.94 1.10 5.69
C CYS A 28 -20.31 1.30 6.37
N PHE A 29 -20.40 1.11 7.70
CA PHE A 29 -21.64 1.20 8.47
C PHE A 29 -21.64 2.31 9.54
N GLY A 30 -20.59 3.13 9.61
CA GLY A 30 -20.48 4.21 10.59
C GLY A 30 -21.07 5.52 10.08
N GLU A 31 -22.24 5.91 10.60
CA GLU A 31 -22.72 7.29 10.47
C GLU A 31 -21.84 8.17 11.38
N GLU A 32 -20.98 8.99 10.78
CA GLU A 32 -20.06 9.93 11.44
C GLU A 32 -18.74 9.30 11.97
N GLU A 33 -17.99 8.63 11.09
CA GLU A 33 -16.58 8.36 11.36
C GLU A 33 -15.76 9.64 11.13
N LEU A 34 -15.25 10.21 12.22
CA LEU A 34 -14.14 11.16 12.18
C LEU A 34 -12.99 10.47 11.42
N ASP A 35 -12.71 10.92 10.20
CA ASP A 35 -11.54 10.50 9.45
C ASP A 35 -10.29 10.78 10.30
N ASP A 36 -9.73 9.74 10.90
CA ASP A 36 -8.54 9.81 11.73
C ASP A 36 -7.25 9.88 10.90
N GLY A 37 -7.39 9.95 9.57
CA GLY A 37 -6.30 9.99 8.60
C GLY A 37 -5.83 8.61 8.15
N THR A 38 -6.35 7.51 8.74
CA THR A 38 -5.86 6.15 8.45
C THR A 38 -6.07 5.74 6.99
N ASP A 39 -7.21 6.09 6.35
CA ASP A 39 -7.42 5.80 4.92
C ASP A 39 -6.39 6.52 4.05
N SER A 40 -6.16 7.81 4.33
CA SER A 40 -5.19 8.63 3.59
C SER A 40 -3.77 8.11 3.77
N ASP A 41 -3.37 7.77 4.98
CA ASP A 41 -2.03 7.24 5.28
C ASP A 41 -1.77 5.88 4.63
N LEU A 42 -2.78 4.99 4.64
CA LEU A 42 -2.69 3.69 3.97
C LEU A 42 -2.56 3.87 2.45
N ARG A 43 -3.38 4.75 1.84
CA ARG A 43 -3.32 5.05 0.41
C ARG A 43 -1.98 5.66 -0.01
N ASN A 44 -1.48 6.61 0.77
CA ASN A 44 -0.18 7.24 0.52
C ASN A 44 0.94 6.19 0.58
N SER A 45 0.95 5.36 1.63
CA SER A 45 1.94 4.29 1.78
C SER A 45 1.89 3.27 0.65
N ILE A 46 0.69 2.91 0.17
CA ILE A 46 0.52 2.02 -1.00
C ILE A 46 1.05 2.67 -2.28
N SER A 47 0.81 3.97 -2.47
CA SER A 47 1.30 4.72 -3.63
C SER A 47 2.82 4.74 -3.68
N GLU A 48 3.47 5.11 -2.57
CA GLU A 48 4.94 5.16 -2.48
C GLU A 48 5.59 3.81 -2.81
N ILE A 49 5.08 2.71 -2.24
CA ILE A 49 5.60 1.37 -2.53
C ILE A 49 5.36 0.98 -3.97
N SER A 50 4.21 1.37 -4.55
CA SER A 50 3.88 1.06 -5.95
C SER A 50 4.79 1.81 -6.93
N GLU A 51 5.12 3.06 -6.62
CA GLU A 51 6.09 3.86 -7.37
C GLU A 51 7.48 3.22 -7.30
N GLU A 52 7.95 2.84 -6.10
CA GLU A 52 9.24 2.18 -5.93
C GLU A 52 9.33 0.84 -6.68
N ILE A 53 8.27 0.01 -6.62
CA ILE A 53 8.18 -1.21 -7.42
C ILE A 53 8.33 -0.89 -8.91
N ALA A 54 7.58 0.10 -9.41
CA ALA A 54 7.62 0.48 -10.81
C ALA A 54 9.01 0.98 -11.25
N GLU A 55 9.71 1.74 -10.40
CA GLU A 55 11.09 2.18 -10.67
C GLU A 55 12.07 1.01 -10.73
N LEU A 56 11.95 0.06 -9.80
CA LEU A 56 12.78 -1.14 -9.78
C LEU A 56 12.54 -2.01 -11.02
N GLU A 57 11.27 -2.22 -11.40
CA GLU A 57 10.87 -2.97 -12.60
C GLU A 57 11.34 -2.32 -13.90
N ARG A 58 11.32 -0.98 -13.98
CA ARG A 58 11.83 -0.21 -15.12
C ARG A 58 13.35 -0.14 -15.18
N SER A 59 14.04 -0.47 -14.09
CA SER A 59 15.50 -0.47 -13.99
C SER A 59 16.08 -1.89 -13.89
N PRO A 60 15.91 -2.77 -14.90
CA PRO A 60 16.49 -4.11 -14.88
C PRO A 60 17.99 -4.05 -15.19
N GLY A 61 18.78 -3.43 -14.32
CA GLY A 61 20.25 -3.36 -14.41
C GLY A 61 20.76 -2.57 -15.64
N SER A 62 21.36 -1.40 -15.40
CA SER A 62 22.40 -0.90 -16.31
C SER A 62 23.63 -1.78 -16.25
#